data_AF-A0A529GKP6-F1
#
_entry.id   AF-A0A529GKP6-F1
#
_cell.length_a   1.000
_cell.length_b   1.000
_cell.length_c   1.000
_cell.angle_alpha   90.00
_cell.angle_beta   90.00
_cell.angle_gamma   90.00
#
_symmetry.space_group_name_H-M   'P 1'
#
loop_
_entity.id
_entity.type
_entity.pdbx_description
1 polymer ?
#
loop_
_entity_poly.entity_id
_entity_poly.type
_entity_poly.pdbx_seq_one_letter_code
_entity_poly.pdbx_strand_id
1 'polypeptide(L)'
;GEVVRVDPTGPLVVSIGGGVDLAVDAAIAGVGILWLFEDWVRPHFESGALEPVLEPWWQSFPGPFLYYPGRRLVPAPLRAFIDYIKTPAGRGP
;
A
#
# COMPACT_ATOMS: atom_id res chain seq x y z
N GLY A 1 10.66 5.74 35.35
CA GLY A 1 10.95 4.97 34.14
C GLY A 1 12.26 5.48 33.57
N GLU A 2 13.10 4.57 33.07
CA GLU A 2 14.38 4.93 32.44
C GLU A 2 14.15 5.17 30.94
N VAL A 3 14.69 6.26 30.40
CA VAL A 3 14.63 6.58 28.97
C VAL A 3 15.97 6.20 28.36
N VAL A 4 15.97 5.25 27.42
CA VAL A 4 17.16 4.82 26.68
C VAL A 4 17.09 5.41 25.28
N ARG A 5 18.15 6.11 24.86
CA ARG A 5 18.32 6.60 23.49
C ARG A 5 19.22 5.64 22.73
N VAL A 6 18.73 5.14 21.60
CA VAL A 6 19.48 4.24 20.70
C VAL A 6 19.70 4.95 19.37
N ASP A 7 20.93 4.97 18.89
CA ASP A 7 21.31 5.54 17.60
C ASP A 7 21.83 4.41 16.68
N PRO A 8 20.98 3.81 15.84
CA PRO A 8 21.36 2.67 15.02
C PRO A 8 22.23 3.12 13.83
N THR A 9 23.32 2.39 13.58
CA THR A 9 24.27 2.66 12.48
C THR A 9 23.96 1.92 11.17
N GLY A 10 22.90 1.10 11.15
CA GLY A 10 22.51 0.28 9.99
C GLY A 10 21.47 0.93 9.07
N PRO A 11 21.24 0.36 7.87
CA PRO A 11 20.20 0.84 6.97
C PRO A 11 18.81 0.63 7.58
N LEU A 12 17.86 1.50 7.23
CA LEU A 12 16.44 1.27 7.53
C LEU A 12 15.94 0.11 6.67
N VAL A 13 15.50 -0.97 7.31
CA VAL A 13 14.87 -2.12 6.65
C VAL A 13 13.44 -2.23 7.13
N VAL A 14 12.51 -2.16 6.19
CA VAL A 14 11.07 -2.26 6.43
C VAL A 14 10.51 -3.46 5.68
N SER A 15 9.53 -4.12 6.28
CA SER A 15 8.82 -5.25 5.67
C SER A 15 7.41 -4.84 5.28
N ILE A 16 6.94 -5.31 4.13
CA ILE A 16 5.54 -5.15 3.72
C ILE A 16 4.65 -5.79 4.80
N GLY A 17 3.66 -5.05 5.29
CA GLY A 17 2.90 -5.35 6.51
C GLY A 17 2.99 -4.18 7.49
N GLY A 18 3.28 -4.45 8.77
CA GLY A 18 3.30 -3.42 9.83
C GLY A 18 4.43 -2.38 9.73
N GLY A 19 5.33 -2.47 8.75
CA GLY A 19 6.44 -1.54 8.56
C GLY A 19 6.25 -0.52 7.43
N VAL A 20 5.12 -0.56 6.72
CA VAL A 20 4.91 0.28 5.53
C VAL A 20 4.73 1.76 5.91
N ASP A 21 3.98 2.04 6.97
CA ASP A 21 3.79 3.42 7.45
C ASP A 21 5.14 4.07 7.80
N LEU A 22 6.05 3.31 8.43
CA LEU A 22 7.41 3.75 8.73
C LEU A 22 8.22 4.04 7.46
N ALA A 23 8.02 3.26 6.39
CA ALA A 23 8.68 3.49 5.11
C ALA A 23 8.25 4.83 4.48
N VAL A 24 6.95 5.14 4.57
CA VAL A 24 6.37 6.40 4.10
C VAL A 24 6.91 7.57 4.93
N ASP A 25 6.87 7.47 6.26
CA ASP A 25 7.39 8.50 7.17
C ASP A 25 8.87 8.79 6.92
N ALA A 26 9.67 7.75 6.70
CA ALA A 26 11.09 7.90 6.40
C ALA A 26 11.34 8.64 5.08
N ALA A 27 10.56 8.35 4.03
CA ALA A 27 10.68 9.05 2.76
C ALA A 27 10.24 10.53 2.87
N ILE A 28 9.16 10.81 3.60
CA ILE A 28 8.72 12.18 3.90
C ILE A 28 9.81 12.93 4.67
N ALA A 29 10.52 12.26 5.59
CA ALA A 29 11.65 12.81 6.32
C ALA A 29 12.93 12.97 5.46
N GLY A 30 12.90 12.63 4.17
CA GLY A 30 14.02 12.78 3.25
C GLY A 30 15.10 11.70 3.36
N VAL A 31 14.79 10.56 3.98
CA VAL A 31 15.76 9.46 4.16
C VAL A 31 16.07 8.77 2.82
N GLY A 32 15.16 8.81 1.85
CA GLY A 32 15.40 8.23 0.54
C GLY A 32 14.15 8.08 -0.33
N ILE A 33 14.25 7.20 -1.34
CA ILE A 33 13.18 6.87 -2.28
C ILE A 33 12.48 5.58 -1.83
N LEU A 34 11.17 5.54 -1.99
CA LEU A 34 10.35 4.35 -1.71
C LEU A 34 9.61 3.90 -2.97
N TRP A 35 9.26 2.62 -3.05
CA TRP A 35 8.40 2.06 -4.09
C TRP A 35 7.27 1.25 -3.44
N LEU A 36 6.03 1.72 -3.61
CA LEU A 36 4.81 1.17 -2.99
C LEU A 36 3.60 1.29 -3.93
N PHE A 37 2.46 0.76 -3.50
CA PHE A 37 1.18 0.93 -4.20
C PHE A 37 0.77 2.40 -4.23
N GLU A 38 0.37 2.88 -5.41
CA GLU A 38 0.06 4.29 -5.67
C GLU A 38 -1.00 4.85 -4.70
N ASP A 39 -2.05 4.08 -4.40
CA ASP A 39 -3.12 4.54 -3.50
C ASP A 39 -2.65 4.79 -2.06
N TRP A 40 -1.54 4.19 -1.65
CA TRP A 40 -0.97 4.40 -0.31
C TRP A 40 -0.15 5.71 -0.25
N VAL A 41 0.40 6.14 -1.39
CA VAL A 41 1.22 7.37 -1.48
C VAL A 41 0.47 8.54 -2.07
N ARG A 42 -0.69 8.32 -2.69
CA ARG A 42 -1.51 9.34 -3.35
C ARG A 42 -1.80 10.56 -2.47
N PRO A 43 -2.20 10.43 -1.18
CA PRO A 43 -2.42 11.59 -0.32
C PRO A 43 -1.15 12.41 -0.08
N HIS A 44 0.02 11.77 -0.13
CA HIS A 44 1.32 12.41 0.06
C HIS A 44 1.81 13.11 -1.22
N PHE A 45 1.43 12.61 -2.39
CA PHE A 45 1.59 13.35 -3.65
C PHE A 45 0.66 14.57 -3.71
N GLU A 46 -0.62 14.41 -3.35
CA GLU A 46 -1.60 15.50 -3.37
C GLU A 46 -1.23 16.64 -2.41
N SER A 47 -0.66 16.32 -1.25
CA SER A 47 -0.18 17.31 -0.28
C SER A 47 1.19 17.90 -0.63
N GLY A 48 1.90 17.36 -1.62
CA GLY A 48 3.27 17.74 -1.97
C GLY A 48 4.33 17.27 -0.96
N ALA A 49 3.97 16.37 -0.03
CA ALA A 49 4.90 15.77 0.92
C ALA A 49 5.85 14.75 0.26
N LEU A 50 5.42 14.16 -0.87
CA LEU A 50 6.23 13.30 -1.73
C LEU A 50 6.14 13.77 -3.18
N GLU A 51 7.18 13.49 -3.95
CA GLU A 51 7.24 13.78 -5.39
C GLU A 51 7.36 12.47 -6.19
N PRO A 52 6.53 12.27 -7.23
CA PRO A 52 6.64 11.12 -8.10
C PRO A 52 7.92 11.21 -8.94
N VAL A 53 8.69 10.12 -8.98
CA VAL A 53 9.93 10.03 -9.75
C VAL A 53 9.92 8.79 -10.62
N LEU A 54 10.59 8.88 -11.79
CA LEU A 54 10.72 7.76 -12.74
C LEU A 54 9.37 7.19 -13.21
N GLU A 55 8.32 8.01 -13.35
CA GLU A 55 6.98 7.58 -13.77
C GLU A 55 6.95 6.67 -15.03
N PRO A 56 7.79 6.88 -16.08
CA PRO A 56 7.82 5.99 -17.23
C PRO A 56 8.21 4.53 -16.92
N TRP A 57 8.77 4.26 -15.73
CA TRP A 57 9.21 2.95 -15.27
C TRP A 57 8.21 2.27 -14.34
N TRP A 58 7.13 2.96 -13.97
CA TRP A 58 6.14 2.42 -13.04
C TRP A 58 5.42 1.22 -13.63
N GLN A 59 5.27 0.17 -12.82
CA GLN A 59 4.62 -1.06 -13.24
C GLN A 59 3.13 -0.98 -12.98
N SER A 60 2.32 -1.17 -14.02
CA SER A 60 0.89 -1.40 -13.85
C SER A 60 0.65 -2.80 -13.30
N PHE A 61 -0.22 -2.89 -12.30
CA PHE A 61 -0.64 -4.16 -11.71
C PHE A 61 -2.16 -4.30 -11.85
N PRO A 62 -2.71 -5.46 -12.27
CA PRO A 62 -4.15 -5.65 -12.46
C PRO A 62 -4.98 -5.58 -11.17
N GLY A 63 -4.33 -5.40 -10.02
CA GLY A 63 -4.97 -5.38 -8.72
C GLY A 63 -5.00 -6.76 -8.05
N PRO A 64 -5.37 -6.79 -6.76
CA PRO A 64 -5.42 -8.02 -6.00
C PRO A 64 -6.50 -8.97 -6.55
N PHE A 65 -6.22 -10.27 -6.48
CA PHE A 65 -7.18 -11.30 -6.86
C PHE A 65 -7.84 -11.91 -5.61
N LEU A 66 -9.18 -12.06 -5.64
CA LEU A 66 -9.88 -12.85 -4.63
C LEU A 66 -9.81 -14.34 -5.01
N TYR A 67 -9.06 -15.12 -4.23
CA TYR A 67 -9.04 -16.57 -4.34
C TYR A 67 -10.05 -17.22 -3.38
N TYR A 68 -10.86 -18.14 -3.89
CA TYR A 68 -11.75 -18.98 -3.08
C TYR A 68 -11.96 -20.35 -3.74
N PRO A 69 -12.10 -21.44 -2.97
CA PRO A 69 -12.33 -22.78 -3.50
C PRO A 69 -13.77 -22.95 -4.00
N GLY A 70 -13.98 -23.82 -5.00
CA GLY A 70 -15.32 -24.26 -5.41
C GLY A 70 -16.11 -23.27 -6.28
N ARG A 71 -15.78 -23.21 -7.58
CA ARG A 71 -16.47 -22.33 -8.55
C ARG A 71 -17.93 -22.73 -8.84
N ARG A 72 -18.29 -24.00 -8.64
CA ARG A 72 -19.61 -24.56 -9.02
C ARG A 72 -20.69 -24.35 -7.95
N LEU A 73 -20.33 -24.38 -6.67
CA LEU A 73 -21.26 -24.25 -5.54
C LEU A 73 -20.76 -23.17 -4.58
N VAL A 74 -20.83 -21.91 -5.03
CA VAL A 74 -20.50 -20.74 -4.19
C VAL A 74 -21.64 -20.51 -3.18
N PRO A 75 -21.39 -20.58 -1.86
CA PRO A 75 -22.39 -20.30 -0.83
C PRO A 75 -22.98 -18.90 -0.98
N ALA A 76 -24.26 -18.72 -0.63
CA ALA A 76 -24.97 -17.45 -0.80
C ALA A 76 -24.24 -16.23 -0.17
N PRO A 77 -23.68 -16.31 1.06
CA PRO A 77 -22.95 -15.17 1.64
C PRO A 77 -21.69 -14.79 0.85
N LEU A 78 -20.92 -15.77 0.37
CA LEU A 78 -19.72 -15.53 -0.42
C LEU A 78 -20.08 -14.95 -1.80
N ARG A 79 -21.18 -15.39 -2.40
CA ARG A 79 -21.68 -14.81 -3.66
C ARG A 79 -22.04 -13.35 -3.49
N ALA A 80 -22.80 -13.01 -2.45
CA ALA A 80 -23.14 -11.62 -2.15
C ALA A 80 -21.89 -10.75 -1.95
N PHE A 81 -20.87 -11.27 -1.26
CA PHE A 81 -19.58 -10.58 -1.11
C PHE A 81 -18.84 -10.41 -2.46
N ILE A 82 -18.77 -11.46 -3.28
CA ILE A 82 -18.15 -11.40 -4.62
C ILE A 82 -18.85 -10.35 -5.49
N ASP A 83 -20.18 -10.32 -5.48
CA ASP A 83 -20.97 -9.37 -6.26
C ASP A 83 -20.75 -7.93 -5.75
N TYR A 84 -20.64 -7.75 -4.43
CA TYR A 84 -20.28 -6.47 -3.82
C TYR A 84 -18.91 -5.96 -4.29
N ILE A 85 -17.85 -6.76 -4.16
CA ILE A 85 -16.48 -6.31 -4.56
C ILE A 85 -16.31 -6.16 -6.08
N LYS A 86 -17.11 -6.85 -6.88
CA LYS A 86 -17.12 -6.70 -8.35
C LYS A 86 -17.88 -5.46 -8.81
N THR A 87 -18.73 -4.90 -7.95
CA THR A 87 -19.36 -3.62 -8.24
C THR A 87 -18.22 -2.63 -8.44
N PRO A 88 -18.14 -1.96 -9.61
CA PRO A 88 -17.14 -0.92 -9.79
C PRO A 88 -17.30 0.03 -8.62
N ALA A 89 -16.27 0.16 -7.79
CA ALA A 89 -16.19 1.33 -6.94
C ALA A 89 -16.30 2.49 -7.92
N GLY A 90 -17.40 3.26 -7.84
CA GLY A 90 -17.50 4.49 -8.60
C GLY A 90 -16.16 5.18 -8.40
N ARG A 91 -15.43 5.38 -9.50
CA ARG A 91 -14.12 6.00 -9.48
C ARG A 91 -14.29 7.28 -8.67
N GLY A 92 -13.84 7.24 -7.42
CA GLY A 92 -13.82 8.43 -6.58
C GLY A 92 -12.98 9.48 -7.30
N PRO A 93 -13.36 10.76 -7.20
CA PRO A 93 -12.63 11.85 -7.84
C PRO A 93 -11.12 11.77 -7.59
#